data_AF-A0A7V9YYQ0-F1
#
_entry.id   AF-A0A7V9YYQ0-F1
#
_cell.length_a   1.000
_cell.length_b   1.000
_cell.length_c   1.000
_cell.angle_alpha   90.00
_cell.angle_beta   90.00
_cell.angle_gamma   90.00
#
_symmetry.space_group_name_H-M   'P 1'
#
loop_
_entity.id
_entity.type
_entity.pdbx_description
1 polymer ?
#
loop_
_entity_poly.entity_id
_entity_poly.type
_entity_poly.pdbx_seq_one_letter_code
_entity_poly.pdbx_strand_id
1 'polypeptide(L)' 'MITHNKYQNIVIKKENDVSDIKRNYLTKEELAVFMKAAKQAPFHHYIIVSLLVRTGMRKREMLALTWDDIDLEKKKST' A
#
# COMPACT_ATOMS: atom_id res chain seq x y z
N MET A 1 11.34 -33.85 -15.93
CA MET A 1 11.43 -33.45 -14.50
C MET A 1 12.55 -32.43 -14.36
N ILE A 2 12.32 -31.28 -13.72
CA ILE A 2 13.38 -30.30 -13.46
C ILE A 2 14.20 -30.84 -12.28
N THR A 3 15.47 -31.14 -12.51
CA THR A 3 16.33 -31.88 -11.59
C THR A 3 17.09 -31.01 -10.59
N HIS A 4 17.15 -29.69 -10.79
CA HIS A 4 17.80 -28.79 -9.83
C HIS A 4 17.27 -27.36 -9.95
N ASN A 5 17.06 -26.69 -8.81
CA ASN A 5 16.61 -25.32 -8.74
C ASN A 5 17.82 -24.38 -8.57
N LYS A 6 18.15 -23.62 -9.62
CA LYS A 6 19.27 -22.65 -9.65
C LYS A 6 19.15 -21.52 -8.62
N TYR A 7 17.99 -21.34 -8.02
CA TYR A 7 17.70 -20.29 -7.05
C TYR A 7 17.55 -20.82 -5.63
N GLN A 8 18.02 -22.05 -5.34
CA GLN A 8 18.16 -22.53 -3.96
C GLN A 8 19.29 -21.77 -3.24
N ASN A 9 19.00 -21.31 -2.02
CA ASN A 9 19.97 -20.67 -1.11
C ASN A 9 20.53 -19.30 -1.58
N ILE A 10 19.73 -18.50 -2.28
CA ILE A 10 20.11 -17.10 -2.52
C ILE A 10 20.01 -16.33 -1.20
N VAL A 11 21.16 -15.99 -0.64
CA VAL A 11 21.25 -15.06 0.47
C VAL A 11 21.12 -13.65 -0.10
N ILE A 12 19.95 -13.04 0.10
CA ILE A 12 19.78 -11.62 -0.18
C ILE A 12 20.68 -10.88 0.81
N LYS A 13 21.80 -10.33 0.32
CA LYS A 13 22.65 -9.46 1.13
C LYS A 13 21.80 -8.26 1.55
N LYS A 14 21.42 -8.23 2.82
CA LYS A 14 20.83 -7.05 3.43
C LYS A 14 22.00 -6.09 3.63
N GLU A 15 22.14 -5.12 2.73
CA GLU A 15 23.05 -4.01 2.96
C GLU A 15 22.67 -3.41 4.32
N ASN A 16 23.58 -3.52 5.28
CA ASN A 16 23.39 -3.00 6.62
C ASN A 16 23.52 -1.48 6.54
N ASP A 17 22.45 -0.82 6.11
CA ASP A 17 22.27 0.63 6.24
C ASP A 17 20.81 1.00 6.54
N VAL A 18 20.08 0.05 7.14
CA VAL A 18 18.66 0.21 7.47
C VAL A 18 18.47 0.97 8.81
N SER A 19 19.55 1.38 9.48
CA SER A 19 19.46 2.12 10.74
C SER A 19 19.09 3.60 10.57
N ASP A 20 19.27 4.21 9.39
CA ASP A 20 19.11 5.66 9.23
C ASP A 20 18.29 6.14 8.02
N ILE A 21 17.56 5.26 7.34
CA ILE A 21 16.42 5.72 6.52
C ILE A 21 15.33 6.10 7.51
N LYS A 22 15.46 7.31 8.07
CA LYS A 22 14.47 8.03 8.86
C LYS A 22 13.12 7.77 8.20
N ARG A 23 12.29 6.94 8.83
CA ARG A 23 11.06 6.41 8.21
C ARG A 23 10.30 7.60 7.62
N ASN A 24 10.20 7.66 6.29
CA ASN A 24 9.53 8.75 5.60
C ASN A 24 8.02 8.52 5.69
N TYR A 25 7.45 8.75 6.86
CA TYR A 25 6.01 8.72 7.10
C TYR A 25 5.47 10.13 6.97
N LEU A 26 4.27 10.23 6.40
CA LEU A 26 3.50 11.47 6.43
C LEU A 26 3.11 11.76 7.87
N THR A 27 3.44 12.97 8.35
CA THR A 27 2.89 13.50 9.60
C THR A 27 1.37 13.71 9.46
N LYS A 28 0.67 13.92 10.58
CA LYS A 28 -0.78 14.14 10.55
C LYS A 28 -1.13 15.41 9.79
N GLU A 29 -0.29 16.43 9.90
CA GLU A 29 -0.42 17.73 9.26
C GLU A 29 -0.22 17.60 7.74
N GLU A 30 0.83 16.93 7.31
CA GLU A 30 1.09 16.67 5.88
C GLU A 30 0.00 15.81 5.26
N LEU A 31 -0.49 14.81 5.99
CA LEU A 31 -1.60 13.99 5.54
C LEU A 31 -2.87 14.82 5.36
N ALA A 32 -3.17 15.76 6.26
CA ALA A 32 -4.32 16.65 6.12
C ALA A 32 -4.21 17.55 4.89
N VAL A 33 -3.01 18.07 4.60
CA VAL A 33 -2.73 18.83 3.38
C VAL A 33 -2.93 17.96 2.13
N PHE A 34 -2.40 16.73 2.15
CA PHE A 34 -2.55 15.78 1.04
C PHE A 34 -4.02 15.42 0.79
N MET A 35 -4.79 15.17 1.84
CA MET A 35 -6.23 14.90 1.75
C MET A 35 -6.99 16.11 1.19
N LYS A 36 -6.60 17.34 1.56
CA LYS A 36 -7.21 18.57 1.02
C LYS A 36 -6.93 18.71 -0.48
N ALA A 37 -5.70 18.42 -0.92
CA ALA A 37 -5.35 18.41 -2.34
C ALA A 37 -6.10 17.30 -3.10
N ALA A 38 -6.20 16.10 -2.52
CA ALA A 38 -6.93 14.98 -3.11
C ALA A 38 -8.42 15.29 -3.31
N LYS A 39 -9.04 16.09 -2.43
CA LYS A 39 -10.44 16.55 -2.59
C LYS A 39 -10.65 17.48 -3.78
N GLN A 40 -9.61 18.18 -4.24
CA GLN A 40 -9.68 19.06 -5.41
C GLN A 40 -9.42 18.30 -6.72
N ALA A 41 -8.85 17.09 -6.63
CA ALA A 41 -8.65 16.21 -7.75
C ALA A 41 -9.96 15.49 -8.15
N PRO A 42 -10.00 14.82 -9.31
CA PRO A 42 -11.15 14.02 -9.70
C PRO A 42 -11.54 13.00 -8.61
N PHE A 43 -12.85 12.79 -8.45
CA PHE A 43 -13.42 12.01 -7.34
C PHE A 43 -12.78 10.63 -7.12
N HIS A 44 -12.40 9.94 -8.20
CA HIS A 44 -11.73 8.64 -8.11
C HIS A 44 -10.37 8.70 -7.40
N HIS A 45 -9.59 9.77 -7.58
CA HIS A 45 -8.32 9.97 -6.87
C HIS A 45 -8.56 10.15 -5.37
N TYR A 46 -9.61 10.90 -5.01
CA TYR A 46 -9.98 11.07 -3.61
C TYR A 46 -10.37 9.75 -2.94
N ILE A 47 -11.16 8.90 -3.61
CA ILE A 47 -11.52 7.57 -3.09
C ILE A 47 -10.27 6.72 -2.86
N ILE A 48 -9.40 6.65 -3.87
CA ILE A 48 -8.14 5.88 -3.81
C ILE A 48 -7.29 6.33 -2.61
N VAL A 49 -7.06 7.63 -2.48
CA VAL A 49 -6.26 8.18 -1.37
C VAL A 49 -6.94 7.92 -0.03
N SER A 50 -8.26 8.12 0.07
CA SER A 50 -8.99 7.89 1.32
C SER A 50 -9.00 6.41 1.72
N LEU A 51 -9.03 5.48 0.77
CA LEU A 51 -8.92 4.05 1.04
C LEU A 51 -7.52 3.70 1.55
N LEU A 52 -6.48 4.12 0.83
CA LEU A 52 -5.08 3.86 1.20
C LEU A 52 -4.75 4.37 2.61
N VAL A 53 -5.20 5.58 2.95
CA VAL A 53 -4.95 6.19 4.27
C VAL A 53 -5.68 5.47 5.40
N ARG A 54 -6.86 4.89 5.12
CA ARG A 54 -7.68 4.21 6.15
C ARG A 54 -7.30 2.75 6.36
N THR A 55 -6.93 2.04 5.29
CA THR A 55 -6.68 0.59 5.35
C THR A 55 -5.20 0.25 5.33
N GLY A 56 -4.34 1.15 4.82
CA GLY A 56 -2.92 0.85 4.61
C GLY A 56 -2.67 -0.19 3.52
N MET A 57 -3.65 -0.46 2.65
CA MET A 57 -3.54 -1.43 1.56
C MET A 57 -2.32 -1.13 0.68
N ARG A 58 -1.67 -2.18 0.16
CA ARG A 58 -0.65 -2.00 -0.87
C ARG A 58 -1.32 -1.54 -2.16
N LYS A 59 -0.63 -0.70 -2.94
CA LYS A 59 -1.11 -0.21 -4.24
C LYS A 59 -1.65 -1.33 -5.14
N ARG A 60 -1.00 -2.49 -5.15
CA ARG A 60 -1.42 -3.65 -5.97
C ARG A 60 -2.66 -4.35 -5.42
N GLU A 61 -2.85 -4.38 -4.11
CA GLU A 61 -4.05 -4.95 -3.49
C GLU A 61 -5.26 -4.07 -3.81
N MET A 62 -5.11 -2.75 -3.71
CA MET A 62 -6.15 -1.80 -4.09
C MET A 62 -6.53 -1.89 -5.58
N LEU A 63 -5.56 -2.12 -6.47
CA LEU A 63 -5.83 -2.30 -7.90
C LEU A 63 -6.49 -3.64 -8.24
N ALA A 64 -6.29 -4.66 -7.41
CA ALA A 64 -6.89 -5.97 -7.58
C ALA A 64 -8.28 -6.09 -6.91
N LEU A 65 -8.72 -5.04 -6.19
CA LEU A 65 -9.98 -5.03 -5.47
C LEU A 65 -11.16 -5.14 -6.44
N THR A 66 -11.95 -6.19 -6.30
CA THR A 66 -13.17 -6.42 -7.06
C THR A 66 -14.41 -6.11 -6.23
N TRP A 67 -15.58 -6.01 -6.86
CA TRP A 67 -16.84 -5.78 -6.16
C TRP A 67 -17.20 -6.91 -5.18
N ASP A 68 -16.74 -8.13 -5.46
CA ASP A 68 -16.95 -9.30 -4.60
C ASP A 68 -16.13 -9.23 -3.28
N ASP A 69 -15.06 -8.43 -3.26
CA ASP A 69 -14.17 -8.26 -2.10
C ASP A 69 -14.68 -7.18 -1.12
N ILE A 70 -15.77 -6.49 -1.46
CA ILE A 70 -16.28 -5.33 -0.70
C ILE A 70 -17.57 -5.71 0.03
N ASP A 71 -17.44 -6.07 1.31
CA ASP A 71 -18.60 -6.26 2.19
C ASP A 71 -19.00 -4.94 2.86
N LEU A 72 -19.92 -4.21 2.20
CA LEU A 72 -20.43 -2.91 2.65
C LEU A 72 -21.28 -3.01 3.92
N GLU A 73 -21.82 -4.19 4.25
CA GLU A 73 -22.62 -4.39 5.46
C GLU A 73 -21.75 -4.58 6.70
N LYS A 74 -20.57 -5.20 6.55
CA LYS A 74 -19.65 -5.47 7.67
C LYS A 74 -18.46 -4.52 7.78
N LYS A 75 -18.32 -3.54 6.88
CA LYS A 75 -17.14 -2.63 6.83
C LYS A 75 -15.81 -3.40 6.85
N LYS A 76 -15.76 -4.55 6.16
CA LYS A 76 -14.56 -5.40 6.09
C LYS A 76 -14.28 -5.73 4.62
N SER A 77 -13.00 -5.62 4.26
CA SER A 77 -12.44 -6.23 3.05
C SER A 77 -11.59 -7.40 3.54
N THR A 78 -11.83 -8.60 3.01
CA THR A 78 -11.05 -9.81 3.33
C THR A 78 -9.92 -9.96 2.33
#